data_AF-A0A9W8N7W5-F1
#
_entry.id   AF-A0A9W8N7W5-F1
#
_cell.length_a   1.000
_cell.length_b   1.000
_cell.length_c   1.000
_cell.angle_alpha   90.00
_cell.angle_beta   90.00
_cell.angle_gamma   90.00
#
_symmetry.space_group_name_H-M   'P 1'
#
loop_
_entity.id
_entity.type
_entity.pdbx_description
1 polymer ?
#
loop_
_entity_poly.entity_id
_entity_poly.type
_entity_poly.pdbx_seq_one_letter_code
_entity_poly.pdbx_strand_id
1 'polypeptide(L)'
;MASRKLLTFLMCLWGVSFHPTVDAKSIPIDLSSSFNNKAFGTYPGEVSFDTLNQSYPPPDAAHTPYYTSRTTGIKYSFPGYTGPGTPDNIISTGQSISIPDDRYFSASFLVSGDKEFYTVSGNVTFAYTDNTTSIYELRSLDWFSWLTLNRGEIVFPFRFTSGGVNWNTSHVFERTAPLTPGKALRSITLPDVDVDEGNGRLHVFAISLWETGEEEEGALVRVQSVRPTQKWFSVDEQIVEITVNNVGGECVAGAGVTITLAGEGFETTTPGTVKRLCPGDQKIVKIGVTGSPDVPVNATVVVEGDTGRQTFEFSDVEIGLTDWTSDLDNLARHESPEWFNGAKFGIFIHWGVYAVTGWGNSTPHESYAEWFW
;
A
#
# COMPACT_ATOMS: atom_id res chain seq x y z
N MET A 1 21.68 55.16 50.66
CA MET A 1 20.29 55.26 50.17
C MET A 1 20.31 55.08 48.66
N ALA A 2 19.55 54.11 48.17
CA ALA A 2 19.62 53.58 46.81
C ALA A 2 19.15 54.57 45.74
N SER A 3 19.83 54.57 44.59
CA SER A 3 19.36 55.16 43.32
C SER A 3 19.37 54.05 42.28
N ARG A 4 18.18 53.54 41.96
CA ARG A 4 17.93 52.59 40.86
C ARG A 4 18.12 53.29 39.52
N LYS A 5 19.04 52.80 38.68
CA LYS A 5 18.98 52.97 37.23
C LYS A 5 18.70 51.61 36.60
N LEU A 6 17.57 51.54 35.91
CA LEU A 6 17.13 50.44 35.06
C LEU A 6 18.08 50.35 33.86
N LEU A 7 18.68 49.17 33.64
CA LEU A 7 19.33 48.85 32.37
C LEU A 7 18.47 47.78 31.69
N THR A 8 17.79 48.18 30.63
CA THR A 8 17.00 47.29 29.77
C THR A 8 17.97 46.47 28.91
N PHE A 9 18.04 45.16 29.15
CA PHE A 9 18.73 44.22 28.27
C PHE A 9 17.70 43.63 27.29
N LEU A 10 17.82 44.00 26.03
CA LEU A 10 17.03 43.46 24.93
C LEU A 10 17.67 42.12 24.52
N MET A 11 17.09 40.99 24.94
CA MET A 11 17.50 39.67 24.46
C MET A 11 16.59 39.30 23.28
N CYS A 12 17.20 39.28 22.10
CA CYS A 12 16.58 38.86 20.85
C CYS A 12 16.41 37.33 20.90
N LEU A 13 15.23 36.83 21.27
CA LEU A 13 14.88 35.43 21.05
C LEU A 13 14.61 35.24 19.55
N TRP A 14 15.52 34.53 18.89
CA TRP A 14 15.22 33.91 17.59
C TRP A 14 14.07 32.92 17.81
N GLY A 15 12.93 33.21 17.19
CA GLY A 15 11.79 32.31 17.18
C GLY A 15 12.17 31.02 16.46
N VAL A 16 12.27 29.94 17.21
CA VAL A 16 12.15 28.59 16.65
C VAL A 16 10.69 28.47 16.25
N SER A 17 10.40 28.65 14.96
CA SER A 17 9.08 28.38 14.40
C SER A 17 8.81 26.88 14.54
N PHE A 18 8.10 26.51 15.60
CA PHE A 18 7.48 25.19 15.73
C PHE A 18 6.49 25.04 14.59
N HIS A 19 6.85 24.25 13.58
CA HIS A 19 5.89 23.78 12.59
C HIS A 19 5.18 22.56 13.19
N PRO A 20 3.85 22.47 13.12
CA PRO A 20 3.12 21.32 13.65
C PRO A 20 3.59 20.05 12.94
N THR A 21 3.79 18.99 13.72
CA THR A 21 3.97 17.61 13.24
C THR A 21 2.74 17.24 12.41
N VAL A 22 2.91 17.04 11.11
CA VAL A 22 1.82 16.61 10.22
C VAL A 22 1.79 15.08 10.23
N ASP A 23 0.82 14.53 10.96
CA ASP A 23 0.62 13.09 11.08
C ASP A 23 0.19 12.46 9.73
N ALA A 24 0.47 11.17 9.56
CA ALA A 24 0.00 10.34 8.45
C ALA A 24 -1.53 10.18 8.50
N LYS A 25 -2.25 10.58 7.44
CA LYS A 25 -3.71 10.77 7.49
C LYS A 25 -4.51 9.79 6.61
N SER A 26 -4.41 8.53 7.02
CA SER A 26 -5.44 7.48 6.87
C SER A 26 -6.87 7.95 7.14
N ILE A 27 -7.80 7.97 6.17
CA ILE A 27 -9.24 8.10 6.46
C ILE A 27 -9.96 6.81 6.06
N PRO A 28 -10.04 5.82 6.98
CA PRO A 28 -10.86 4.64 6.79
C PRO A 28 -12.34 4.99 6.56
N ILE A 29 -12.95 4.39 5.55
CA ILE A 29 -14.39 4.50 5.29
C ILE A 29 -15.12 3.35 5.99
N ASP A 30 -16.19 3.67 6.72
CA ASP A 30 -17.08 2.66 7.29
C ASP A 30 -17.98 2.07 6.21
N LEU A 31 -17.75 0.79 5.89
CA LEU A 31 -18.51 0.04 4.90
C LEU A 31 -19.57 -0.88 5.52
N SER A 32 -19.75 -0.85 6.84
CA SER A 32 -20.64 -1.79 7.56
C SER A 32 -22.07 -1.81 7.03
N SER A 33 -22.60 -0.67 6.61
CA SER A 33 -23.94 -0.56 6.00
C SER A 33 -24.04 -1.09 4.57
N SER A 34 -22.91 -1.30 3.90
CA SER A 34 -22.82 -1.73 2.50
C SER A 34 -22.41 -3.19 2.35
N PHE A 35 -21.95 -3.85 3.43
CA PHE A 35 -21.62 -5.27 3.40
C PHE A 35 -22.85 -6.14 3.06
N ASN A 36 -22.65 -7.08 2.14
CA ASN A 36 -23.69 -7.97 1.64
C ASN A 36 -23.22 -9.43 1.50
N ASN A 37 -21.97 -9.73 1.89
CA ASN A 37 -21.39 -11.06 1.82
C ASN A 37 -20.59 -11.40 3.09
N LYS A 38 -20.33 -12.70 3.28
CA LYS A 38 -19.60 -13.23 4.42
C LYS A 38 -18.33 -13.96 3.96
N ALA A 39 -17.17 -13.40 4.29
CA ALA A 39 -15.88 -13.90 3.85
C ALA A 39 -15.14 -14.72 4.90
N PHE A 40 -15.27 -14.36 6.18
CA PHE A 40 -14.51 -14.99 7.27
C PHE A 40 -15.36 -16.01 8.02
N GLY A 41 -14.83 -17.22 8.20
CA GLY A 41 -15.42 -18.29 9.01
C GLY A 41 -14.43 -18.80 10.04
N THR A 42 -14.89 -19.61 10.99
CA THR A 42 -14.11 -20.21 12.07
C THR A 42 -13.97 -21.74 11.93
N TYR A 43 -14.78 -22.37 11.09
CA TYR A 43 -14.69 -23.79 10.74
C TYR A 43 -15.23 -24.07 9.32
N PRO A 44 -14.91 -25.24 8.72
CA PRO A 44 -15.37 -25.61 7.38
C PRO A 44 -16.88 -25.56 7.22
N GLY A 45 -17.35 -24.88 6.17
CA GLY A 45 -18.77 -24.78 5.83
C GLY A 45 -19.61 -23.87 6.73
N GLU A 46 -19.02 -23.10 7.65
CA GLU A 46 -19.76 -22.09 8.44
C GLU A 46 -20.34 -20.99 7.55
N VAL A 47 -19.54 -20.50 6.59
CA VAL A 47 -19.88 -19.37 5.72
C VAL A 47 -19.36 -19.61 4.30
N SER A 48 -19.80 -18.77 3.36
CA SER A 48 -19.47 -18.87 1.94
C SER A 48 -18.93 -17.53 1.41
N PHE A 49 -17.62 -17.44 1.25
CA PHE A 49 -16.96 -16.34 0.55
C PHE A 49 -17.20 -16.46 -0.97
N ASP A 50 -16.94 -17.64 -1.53
CA ASP A 50 -17.06 -17.95 -2.95
C ASP A 50 -18.31 -18.77 -3.26
N THR A 51 -18.47 -19.18 -4.53
CA THR A 51 -19.58 -20.05 -4.99
C THR A 51 -19.40 -21.52 -4.64
N LEU A 52 -18.24 -21.92 -4.09
CA LEU A 52 -17.89 -23.29 -3.73
C LEU A 52 -18.04 -23.57 -2.22
N ASN A 53 -18.66 -22.65 -1.48
CA ASN A 53 -18.85 -22.72 -0.02
C ASN A 53 -17.52 -22.80 0.74
N GLN A 54 -16.56 -21.98 0.32
CA GLN A 54 -15.24 -21.84 0.93
C GLN A 54 -15.14 -20.49 1.63
N SER A 55 -14.23 -20.34 2.58
CA SER A 55 -14.06 -19.08 3.30
C SER A 55 -12.63 -18.86 3.76
N TYR A 56 -12.31 -17.60 4.08
CA TYR A 56 -11.10 -17.26 4.82
C TYR A 56 -11.26 -17.70 6.28
N PRO A 57 -10.15 -18.00 6.99
CA PRO A 57 -10.13 -18.03 8.44
C PRO A 57 -10.18 -16.61 9.02
N PRO A 58 -10.44 -16.45 10.31
CA PRO A 58 -10.45 -15.13 10.93
C PRO A 58 -9.06 -14.50 10.81
N PRO A 59 -8.96 -13.20 10.48
CA PRO A 59 -7.69 -12.49 10.49
C PRO A 59 -7.11 -12.41 11.91
N ASP A 60 -5.81 -12.16 11.99
CA ASP A 60 -5.12 -11.92 13.25
C ASP A 60 -5.79 -10.76 14.03
N ALA A 61 -5.84 -10.88 15.36
CA ALA A 61 -6.30 -9.82 16.23
C ALA A 61 -5.51 -8.51 16.02
N ALA A 62 -4.22 -8.59 15.66
CA ALA A 62 -3.40 -7.43 15.33
C ALA A 62 -3.85 -6.70 14.04
N HIS A 63 -4.65 -7.34 13.19
CA HIS A 63 -5.16 -6.76 11.94
C HIS A 63 -6.61 -6.26 12.06
N THR A 64 -7.23 -6.34 13.24
CA THR A 64 -8.64 -5.97 13.46
C THR A 64 -8.83 -5.09 14.71
N PRO A 65 -9.83 -4.20 14.74
CA PRO A 65 -10.76 -3.84 13.66
C PRO A 65 -10.13 -2.86 12.64
N TYR A 66 -8.84 -2.54 12.79
CA TYR A 66 -8.11 -1.71 11.84
C TYR A 66 -6.87 -2.44 11.33
N TYR A 67 -6.61 -2.30 10.04
CA TYR A 67 -5.43 -2.85 9.38
C TYR A 67 -4.58 -1.72 8.79
N THR A 68 -3.28 -1.72 9.04
CA THR A 68 -2.34 -0.80 8.38
C THR A 68 -1.51 -1.59 7.37
N SER A 69 -1.54 -1.19 6.10
CA SER A 69 -0.77 -1.81 5.02
C SER A 69 0.73 -1.72 5.32
N ARG A 70 1.41 -2.87 5.27
CA ARG A 70 2.87 -2.98 5.44
C ARG A 70 3.61 -2.39 4.25
N THR A 71 2.94 -2.30 3.10
CA THR A 71 3.52 -1.79 1.85
C THR A 71 3.32 -0.28 1.73
N THR A 72 2.10 0.21 1.93
CA THR A 72 1.74 1.61 1.62
C THR A 72 1.51 2.49 2.85
N GLY A 73 1.46 1.90 4.05
CA GLY A 73 1.13 2.60 5.29
C GLY A 73 -0.32 3.04 5.42
N ILE A 74 -1.19 2.69 4.45
CA ILE A 74 -2.61 3.07 4.49
C ILE A 74 -3.34 2.29 5.60
N LYS A 75 -4.09 3.02 6.43
CA LYS A 75 -4.92 2.45 7.49
C LYS A 75 -6.35 2.22 6.98
N TYR A 76 -6.90 1.04 7.24
CA TYR A 76 -8.23 0.59 6.84
C TYR A 76 -9.10 0.25 8.05
N SER A 77 -10.41 0.41 7.88
CA SER A 77 -11.42 -0.18 8.76
C SER A 77 -11.67 -1.60 8.24
N PHE A 78 -11.18 -2.59 8.96
CA PHE A 78 -11.16 -3.98 8.56
C PHE A 78 -11.66 -4.84 9.72
N PRO A 79 -12.98 -5.11 9.81
CA PRO A 79 -13.58 -5.71 11.00
C PRO A 79 -13.23 -7.19 11.20
N GLY A 80 -12.80 -7.88 10.14
CA GLY A 80 -12.53 -9.33 10.19
C GLY A 80 -13.79 -10.16 10.44
N TYR A 81 -13.71 -11.15 11.33
CA TYR A 81 -14.84 -12.04 11.63
C TYR A 81 -15.87 -11.35 12.54
N THR A 82 -17.06 -11.09 11.99
CA THR A 82 -18.19 -10.41 12.68
C THR A 82 -19.27 -11.38 13.21
N GLY A 83 -18.96 -12.67 13.35
CA GLY A 83 -19.96 -13.70 13.68
C GLY A 83 -20.61 -14.34 12.44
N PRO A 84 -21.35 -15.46 12.57
CA PRO A 84 -21.76 -16.29 11.43
C PRO A 84 -22.78 -15.64 10.50
N GLY A 85 -23.64 -14.77 11.02
CA GLY A 85 -24.77 -14.19 10.28
C GLY A 85 -24.59 -12.73 9.84
N THR A 86 -23.50 -12.08 10.24
CA THR A 86 -23.26 -10.67 9.95
C THR A 86 -22.26 -10.55 8.79
N PRO A 87 -22.62 -9.90 7.67
CA PRO A 87 -21.70 -9.64 6.57
C PRO A 87 -20.43 -8.89 7.00
N ASP A 88 -19.33 -9.11 6.28
CA ASP A 88 -18.01 -8.51 6.55
C ASP A 88 -17.27 -8.06 5.28
N ASN A 89 -17.89 -8.23 4.11
CA ASN A 89 -17.40 -7.67 2.85
C ASN A 89 -18.54 -7.36 1.86
N ILE A 90 -18.19 -6.65 0.78
CA ILE A 90 -19.08 -6.28 -0.31
C ILE A 90 -18.76 -7.17 -1.53
N ILE A 91 -19.74 -7.88 -2.09
CA ILE A 91 -19.75 -8.29 -3.49
C ILE A 91 -20.15 -7.09 -4.33
N SER A 92 -19.28 -6.68 -5.25
CA SER A 92 -19.43 -5.47 -6.04
C SER A 92 -20.52 -5.61 -7.13
N THR A 93 -21.66 -4.93 -6.92
CA THR A 93 -22.87 -4.96 -7.77
C THR A 93 -23.34 -3.54 -8.12
N GLY A 94 -22.42 -2.57 -8.22
CA GLY A 94 -22.76 -1.18 -8.51
C GLY A 94 -23.15 -0.31 -7.31
N GLN A 95 -22.85 -0.73 -6.07
CA GLN A 95 -23.17 0.05 -4.87
C GLN A 95 -22.47 1.42 -4.90
N SER A 96 -23.19 2.46 -4.45
CA SER A 96 -22.63 3.80 -4.30
C SER A 96 -22.42 4.13 -2.83
N ILE A 97 -21.20 4.54 -2.49
CA ILE A 97 -20.74 4.84 -1.14
C ILE A 97 -20.61 6.37 -1.03
N SER A 98 -21.34 6.97 -0.09
CA SER A 98 -21.26 8.40 0.19
C SER A 98 -19.98 8.72 0.95
N ILE A 99 -19.28 9.76 0.55
CA ILE A 99 -18.07 10.25 1.17
C ILE A 99 -18.33 11.67 1.70
N PRO A 100 -17.78 12.07 2.85
CA PRO A 100 -17.78 13.47 3.25
C PRO A 100 -17.16 14.34 2.15
N ASP A 101 -17.86 15.40 1.75
CA ASP A 101 -17.39 16.31 0.68
C ASP A 101 -16.06 16.96 1.10
N ASP A 102 -14.94 16.46 0.58
CA ASP A 102 -13.59 16.99 0.83
C ASP A 102 -12.60 16.57 -0.27
N ARG A 103 -11.39 17.13 -0.26
CA ARG A 103 -10.30 16.77 -1.16
C ARG A 103 -9.48 15.61 -0.59
N TYR A 104 -9.22 14.66 -1.46
CA TYR A 104 -8.43 13.48 -1.15
C TYR A 104 -7.42 13.25 -2.28
N PHE A 105 -6.24 12.77 -1.91
CA PHE A 105 -5.16 12.48 -2.83
C PHE A 105 -5.41 11.16 -3.60
N SER A 106 -5.87 10.13 -2.87
CA SER A 106 -6.09 8.80 -3.42
C SER A 106 -7.20 8.06 -2.66
N ALA A 107 -7.73 7.03 -3.30
CA ALA A 107 -8.61 6.03 -2.68
C ALA A 107 -7.96 4.65 -2.80
N SER A 108 -7.78 3.97 -1.68
CA SER A 108 -7.19 2.63 -1.63
C SER A 108 -8.22 1.59 -1.19
N PHE A 109 -8.09 0.38 -1.73
CA PHE A 109 -9.06 -0.71 -1.62
C PHE A 109 -8.35 -1.98 -1.19
N LEU A 110 -8.95 -2.71 -0.23
CA LEU A 110 -8.64 -4.11 0.03
C LEU A 110 -9.66 -4.97 -0.73
N VAL A 111 -9.18 -5.77 -1.69
CA VAL A 111 -10.03 -6.51 -2.63
C VAL A 111 -9.59 -7.95 -2.83
N SER A 112 -10.52 -8.80 -3.27
CA SER A 112 -10.19 -10.15 -3.73
C SER A 112 -11.19 -10.64 -4.78
N GLY A 113 -10.73 -11.46 -5.73
CA GLY A 113 -11.58 -12.18 -6.67
C GLY A 113 -11.91 -13.57 -6.13
N ASP A 114 -13.14 -14.06 -6.28
CA ASP A 114 -13.54 -15.34 -5.67
C ASP A 114 -13.43 -16.57 -6.59
N LYS A 115 -13.00 -16.38 -7.85
CA LYS A 115 -12.89 -17.45 -8.84
C LYS A 115 -11.44 -17.80 -9.14
N GLU A 116 -11.06 -19.03 -8.80
CA GLU A 116 -9.74 -19.59 -9.06
C GLU A 116 -9.32 -19.44 -10.53
N PHE A 117 -8.07 -19.04 -10.77
CA PHE A 117 -7.46 -18.79 -12.09
C PHE A 117 -8.11 -17.65 -12.90
N TYR A 118 -8.88 -16.77 -12.26
CA TYR A 118 -9.53 -15.65 -12.94
C TYR A 118 -9.14 -14.30 -12.31
N THR A 119 -8.91 -13.30 -13.15
CA THR A 119 -8.74 -11.90 -12.71
C THR A 119 -10.04 -11.16 -12.93
N VAL A 120 -10.68 -10.69 -11.86
CA VAL A 120 -11.90 -9.89 -11.94
C VAL A 120 -11.53 -8.42 -12.03
N SER A 121 -12.08 -7.68 -12.98
CA SER A 121 -11.92 -6.23 -13.07
C SER A 121 -13.21 -5.50 -13.42
N GLY A 122 -13.29 -4.25 -12.99
CA GLY A 122 -14.41 -3.36 -13.32
C GLY A 122 -14.10 -1.91 -12.97
N ASN A 123 -14.88 -0.99 -13.53
CA ASN A 123 -14.67 0.44 -13.34
C ASN A 123 -15.32 0.95 -12.04
N VAL A 124 -14.48 1.46 -11.13
CA VAL A 124 -14.92 2.34 -10.04
C VAL A 124 -15.14 3.73 -10.61
N THR A 125 -16.28 4.34 -10.28
CA THR A 125 -16.58 5.73 -10.66
C THR A 125 -16.50 6.63 -9.44
N PHE A 126 -15.64 7.64 -9.51
CA PHE A 126 -15.53 8.70 -8.51
C PHE A 126 -16.36 9.90 -8.97
N ALA A 127 -17.33 10.32 -8.17
CA ALA A 127 -18.11 11.53 -8.45
C ALA A 127 -17.64 12.68 -7.55
N TYR A 128 -17.46 13.85 -8.15
CA TYR A 128 -16.99 15.05 -7.48
C TYR A 128 -18.13 16.05 -7.25
N THR A 129 -17.92 17.00 -6.33
CA THR A 129 -18.91 18.02 -5.98
C THR A 129 -19.24 18.98 -7.13
N ASP A 130 -18.35 19.09 -8.13
CA ASP A 130 -18.52 19.87 -9.36
C ASP A 130 -19.35 19.13 -10.45
N ASN A 131 -19.97 18.01 -10.10
CA ASN A 131 -20.71 17.10 -10.99
C ASN A 131 -19.88 16.42 -12.09
N THR A 132 -18.55 16.50 -12.02
CA THR A 132 -17.69 15.70 -12.90
C THR A 132 -17.43 14.32 -12.29
N THR A 133 -16.91 13.41 -13.11
CA THR A 133 -16.55 12.06 -12.68
C THR A 133 -15.19 11.65 -13.22
N SER A 134 -14.49 10.77 -12.51
CA SER A 134 -13.32 10.05 -13.01
C SER A 134 -13.50 8.55 -12.81
N ILE A 135 -12.78 7.75 -13.60
CA ILE A 135 -12.89 6.28 -13.60
C ILE A 135 -11.53 5.67 -13.26
N TYR A 136 -11.56 4.58 -12.50
CA TYR A 136 -10.41 3.72 -12.24
C TYR A 136 -10.81 2.26 -12.45
N GLU A 137 -10.03 1.51 -13.24
CA GLU A 137 -10.23 0.06 -13.34
C GLU A 137 -9.70 -0.62 -12.08
N LEU A 138 -10.62 -1.05 -11.21
CA LEU A 138 -10.31 -1.86 -10.06
C LEU A 138 -10.23 -3.32 -10.49
N ARG A 139 -9.06 -3.91 -10.30
CA ARG A 139 -8.79 -5.32 -10.64
C ARG A 139 -8.24 -6.09 -9.44
N SER A 140 -8.72 -7.31 -9.27
CA SER A 140 -8.18 -8.26 -8.31
C SER A 140 -7.85 -9.58 -8.98
N LEU A 141 -6.75 -10.18 -8.52
CA LEU A 141 -6.50 -11.59 -8.73
C LEU A 141 -7.46 -12.40 -7.86
N ASP A 142 -7.51 -13.69 -8.15
CA ASP A 142 -8.19 -14.68 -7.34
C ASP A 142 -7.58 -14.79 -5.95
N TRP A 143 -8.43 -15.01 -4.95
CA TRP A 143 -8.03 -15.16 -3.57
C TRP A 143 -7.14 -16.37 -3.33
N PHE A 144 -7.28 -17.40 -4.17
CA PHE A 144 -6.52 -18.64 -4.10
C PHE A 144 -6.48 -19.30 -5.49
N SER A 145 -5.28 -19.71 -5.91
CA SER A 145 -5.01 -20.70 -6.95
C SER A 145 -3.73 -21.48 -6.67
N TRP A 146 -3.65 -22.69 -7.20
CA TRP A 146 -2.42 -23.50 -7.24
C TRP A 146 -1.73 -23.39 -8.61
N LEU A 147 -0.45 -23.06 -8.76
CA LEU A 147 0.58 -22.63 -7.80
C LEU A 147 0.42 -21.15 -7.44
N THR A 148 0.49 -20.82 -6.15
CA THR A 148 0.31 -19.44 -5.68
C THR A 148 1.56 -18.60 -5.94
N LEU A 149 1.63 -18.01 -7.13
CA LEU A 149 2.73 -17.10 -7.52
C LEU A 149 2.49 -15.66 -7.06
N ASN A 150 1.24 -15.27 -6.86
CA ASN A 150 0.86 -13.90 -6.57
C ASN A 150 0.60 -13.72 -5.08
N ARG A 151 1.38 -12.83 -4.44
CA ARG A 151 1.24 -12.51 -3.03
C ARG A 151 0.41 -11.24 -2.84
N GLY A 152 -0.69 -11.35 -2.09
CA GLY A 152 -1.48 -10.20 -1.65
C GLY A 152 -0.88 -9.46 -0.46
N GLU A 153 -1.56 -8.40 -0.04
CA GLU A 153 -1.20 -7.56 1.11
C GLU A 153 -1.50 -8.29 2.43
N ILE A 154 -2.70 -8.88 2.55
CA ILE A 154 -3.06 -9.75 3.67
C ILE A 154 -3.00 -11.19 3.21
N VAL A 155 -2.21 -12.01 3.91
CA VAL A 155 -2.01 -13.42 3.62
C VAL A 155 -2.57 -14.26 4.75
N PHE A 156 -3.42 -15.22 4.41
CA PHE A 156 -3.95 -16.21 5.33
C PHE A 156 -3.25 -17.55 5.10
N PRO A 157 -2.84 -18.28 6.15
CA PRO A 157 -2.04 -19.49 6.02
C PRO A 157 -2.83 -20.71 5.51
N PHE A 158 -4.16 -20.62 5.49
CA PHE A 158 -5.06 -21.66 5.00
C PHE A 158 -6.39 -21.02 4.63
N ARG A 159 -7.28 -21.83 4.02
CA ARG A 159 -8.68 -21.50 3.79
C ARG A 159 -9.58 -22.68 4.17
N PHE A 160 -10.81 -22.38 4.56
CA PHE A 160 -11.83 -23.39 4.79
C PHE A 160 -12.46 -23.81 3.46
N THR A 161 -12.58 -25.11 3.23
CA THR A 161 -13.40 -25.67 2.16
C THR A 161 -14.79 -26.00 2.70
N SER A 162 -15.68 -26.49 1.84
CA SER A 162 -17.03 -26.91 2.25
C SER A 162 -17.04 -28.02 3.32
N GLY A 163 -15.95 -28.79 3.47
CA GLY A 163 -15.87 -29.90 4.42
C GLY A 163 -14.53 -30.11 5.12
N GLY A 164 -13.55 -29.24 4.90
CA GLY A 164 -12.22 -29.38 5.49
C GLY A 164 -11.37 -28.11 5.42
N VAL A 165 -10.06 -28.27 5.60
CA VAL A 165 -9.08 -27.18 5.55
C VAL A 165 -8.13 -27.42 4.39
N ASN A 166 -7.93 -26.41 3.56
CA ASN A 166 -6.86 -26.38 2.56
C ASN A 166 -5.74 -25.48 3.11
N TRP A 167 -4.55 -26.06 3.30
CA TRP A 167 -3.39 -25.41 3.90
C TRP A 167 -2.54 -24.56 2.95
N ASN A 168 -3.03 -24.33 1.73
CA ASN A 168 -2.43 -23.33 0.85
C ASN A 168 -2.89 -21.93 1.25
N THR A 169 -2.05 -20.94 0.99
CA THR A 169 -2.33 -19.56 1.35
C THR A 169 -3.46 -18.96 0.53
N SER A 170 -4.24 -18.08 1.14
CA SER A 170 -5.21 -17.23 0.44
C SER A 170 -4.94 -15.75 0.71
N HIS A 171 -5.37 -14.87 -0.19
CA HIS A 171 -4.85 -13.51 -0.28
C HIS A 171 -5.95 -12.45 -0.46
N VAL A 172 -5.76 -11.32 0.23
CA VAL A 172 -6.46 -10.06 -0.06
C VAL A 172 -5.44 -9.07 -0.60
N PHE A 173 -5.79 -8.38 -1.68
CA PHE A 173 -4.90 -7.50 -2.43
C PHE A 173 -5.22 -6.04 -2.15
N GLU A 174 -4.18 -5.22 -2.06
CA GLU A 174 -4.32 -3.77 -1.99
C GLU A 174 -4.24 -3.15 -3.40
N ARG A 175 -5.12 -2.18 -3.68
CA ARG A 175 -5.10 -1.37 -4.90
C ARG A 175 -5.32 0.10 -4.55
N THR A 176 -4.57 0.99 -5.16
CA THR A 176 -4.71 2.44 -4.96
C THR A 176 -5.08 3.11 -6.27
N ALA A 177 -6.18 3.86 -6.23
CA ALA A 177 -6.68 4.68 -7.32
C ALA A 177 -6.26 6.14 -7.09
N PRO A 178 -5.70 6.81 -8.11
CA PRO A 178 -5.48 8.25 -8.07
C PRO A 178 -6.83 8.98 -8.15
N LEU A 179 -6.98 10.04 -7.37
CA LEU A 179 -8.11 10.96 -7.49
C LEU A 179 -7.69 12.20 -8.27
N THR A 180 -8.67 12.93 -8.81
CA THR A 180 -8.39 14.13 -9.61
C THR A 180 -7.89 15.24 -8.69
N PRO A 181 -6.66 15.77 -8.88
CA PRO A 181 -6.12 16.81 -8.03
C PRO A 181 -7.01 18.06 -7.99
N GLY A 182 -7.15 18.64 -6.80
CA GLY A 182 -7.93 19.86 -6.57
C GLY A 182 -9.45 19.68 -6.56
N LYS A 183 -9.98 18.46 -6.79
CA LYS A 183 -11.43 18.21 -6.75
C LYS A 183 -11.87 17.58 -5.44
N ALA A 184 -13.01 18.02 -4.93
CA ALA A 184 -13.63 17.43 -3.75
C ALA A 184 -14.48 16.21 -4.14
N LEU A 185 -14.17 15.05 -3.55
CA LEU A 185 -14.87 13.79 -3.76
C LEU A 185 -16.20 13.80 -2.99
N ARG A 186 -17.25 13.27 -3.61
CA ARG A 186 -18.58 13.13 -3.01
C ARG A 186 -18.99 11.68 -2.83
N SER A 187 -18.69 10.83 -3.81
CA SER A 187 -19.07 9.42 -3.75
C SER A 187 -18.16 8.51 -4.56
N ILE A 188 -18.10 7.26 -4.14
CA ILE A 188 -17.42 6.17 -4.84
C ILE A 188 -18.47 5.15 -5.25
N THR A 189 -18.65 4.93 -6.54
CA THR A 189 -19.51 3.85 -7.06
C THR A 189 -18.64 2.67 -7.45
N LEU A 190 -18.86 1.54 -6.78
CA LEU A 190 -18.16 0.29 -7.05
C LEU A 190 -18.59 -0.31 -8.39
N PRO A 191 -17.76 -1.13 -9.05
CA PRO A 191 -18.14 -1.75 -10.31
C PRO A 191 -19.32 -2.71 -10.13
N ASP A 192 -20.08 -2.91 -11.20
CA ASP A 192 -21.09 -3.96 -11.27
C ASP A 192 -20.47 -5.18 -11.97
N VAL A 193 -19.94 -6.11 -11.17
CA VAL A 193 -19.15 -7.26 -11.64
C VAL A 193 -19.67 -8.57 -11.04
N ASP A 194 -20.97 -8.64 -10.81
CA ASP A 194 -21.67 -9.84 -10.34
C ASP A 194 -22.34 -10.61 -11.49
N VAL A 195 -22.07 -10.22 -12.74
CA VAL A 195 -23.08 -10.38 -13.80
C VAL A 195 -23.00 -11.70 -14.58
N ASP A 196 -22.00 -12.56 -14.37
CA ASP A 196 -22.00 -13.89 -15.01
C ASP A 196 -21.21 -14.90 -14.16
N GLU A 197 -21.82 -16.04 -13.79
CA GLU A 197 -21.19 -17.18 -13.09
C GLU A 197 -19.87 -17.66 -13.76
N GLY A 198 -19.66 -17.25 -15.01
CA GLY A 198 -18.45 -17.49 -15.80
C GLY A 198 -17.21 -16.66 -15.44
N ASN A 199 -17.33 -15.50 -14.79
CA ASN A 199 -16.22 -14.54 -14.67
C ASN A 199 -15.77 -14.21 -13.24
N GLY A 200 -16.34 -14.84 -12.21
CA GLY A 200 -16.01 -14.55 -10.81
C GLY A 200 -16.52 -13.18 -10.34
N ARG A 201 -16.55 -12.99 -9.02
CA ARG A 201 -17.06 -11.78 -8.36
C ARG A 201 -15.91 -11.01 -7.73
N LEU A 202 -16.02 -9.69 -7.75
CA LEU A 202 -15.07 -8.81 -7.06
C LEU A 202 -15.60 -8.50 -5.67
N HIS A 203 -14.77 -8.78 -4.68
CA HIS A 203 -15.06 -8.48 -3.29
C HIS A 203 -14.26 -7.27 -2.81
N VAL A 204 -14.90 -6.37 -2.07
CA VAL A 204 -14.28 -5.22 -1.39
C VAL A 204 -14.42 -5.40 0.12
N PHE A 205 -13.30 -5.46 0.82
CA PHE A 205 -13.24 -5.64 2.27
C PHE A 205 -13.15 -4.30 3.01
N ALA A 206 -12.41 -3.35 2.46
CA ALA A 206 -12.22 -2.04 3.04
C ALA A 206 -11.87 -1.01 1.97
N ILE A 207 -12.21 0.25 2.26
CA ILE A 207 -11.78 1.41 1.49
C ILE A 207 -11.18 2.42 2.47
N SER A 208 -10.08 3.05 2.08
CA SER A 208 -9.53 4.20 2.81
C SER A 208 -9.19 5.30 1.83
N LEU A 209 -9.39 6.55 2.26
CA LEU A 209 -8.91 7.73 1.57
C LEU A 209 -7.60 8.21 2.19
N TRP A 210 -6.80 8.90 1.40
CA TRP A 210 -5.65 9.65 1.89
C TRP A 210 -5.93 11.14 1.71
N GLU A 211 -5.96 11.91 2.79
CA GLU A 211 -6.26 13.34 2.69
C GLU A 211 -5.11 14.18 2.13
N THR A 212 -5.47 15.35 1.60
CA THR A 212 -4.52 16.36 1.13
C THR A 212 -4.07 17.32 2.24
N GLY A 213 -4.81 17.43 3.34
CA GLY A 213 -4.67 18.51 4.32
C GLY A 213 -5.29 19.82 3.82
N GLU A 214 -5.01 20.92 4.55
CA GLU A 214 -5.48 22.26 4.18
C GLU A 214 -4.87 22.75 2.86
N GLU A 215 -5.63 23.59 2.15
CA GLU A 215 -5.20 24.17 0.89
C GLU A 215 -4.08 25.18 1.10
N GLU A 216 -2.91 24.84 0.58
CA GLU A 216 -1.78 25.75 0.49
C GLU A 216 -1.50 26.04 -0.99
N GLU A 217 -1.22 27.32 -1.29
CA GLU A 217 -0.76 27.70 -2.62
C GLU A 217 0.63 27.09 -2.89
N GLY A 218 0.82 26.57 -4.10
CA GLY A 218 2.11 26.06 -4.57
C GLY A 218 2.24 24.54 -4.56
N ALA A 219 3.48 24.06 -4.64
CA ALA A 219 3.81 22.64 -4.56
C ALA A 219 3.88 22.19 -3.11
N LEU A 220 3.15 21.12 -2.76
CA LEU A 220 3.04 20.65 -1.39
C LEU A 220 3.37 19.17 -1.29
N VAL A 221 4.57 18.87 -0.79
CA VAL A 221 5.03 17.48 -0.62
C VAL A 221 4.60 16.96 0.75
N ARG A 222 3.88 15.83 0.78
CA ARG A 222 3.53 15.10 1.99
C ARG A 222 4.18 13.73 1.98
N VAL A 223 4.56 13.23 3.14
CA VAL A 223 5.11 11.88 3.30
C VAL A 223 3.99 10.94 3.72
N GLN A 224 3.74 9.90 2.93
CA GLN A 224 2.68 8.92 3.19
C GLN A 224 3.17 7.78 4.09
N SER A 225 4.36 7.24 3.80
CA SER A 225 4.88 6.09 4.53
C SER A 225 6.40 6.07 4.58
N VAL A 226 6.90 5.44 5.65
CA VAL A 226 8.31 5.06 5.83
C VAL A 226 8.34 3.55 5.94
N ARG A 227 8.99 2.88 4.98
CA ARG A 227 9.05 1.43 4.88
C ARG A 227 10.51 0.97 4.90
N PRO A 228 11.01 0.52 6.05
CA PRO A 228 12.30 -0.17 6.10
C PRO A 228 12.26 -1.44 5.24
N THR A 229 13.32 -1.69 4.48
CA THR A 229 13.41 -2.87 3.61
C THR A 229 14.59 -3.75 4.03
N GLN A 230 14.59 -5.02 3.61
CA GLN A 230 15.77 -5.89 3.73
C GLN A 230 16.72 -5.73 2.53
N LYS A 231 16.60 -4.64 1.77
CA LYS A 231 17.50 -4.28 0.66
C LYS A 231 18.57 -3.32 1.15
N TRP A 232 19.67 -3.23 0.44
CA TRP A 232 20.78 -2.34 0.75
C TRP A 232 21.43 -1.79 -0.53
N PHE A 233 22.02 -0.59 -0.44
CA PHE A 233 22.83 -0.03 -1.54
C PHE A 233 24.25 -0.57 -1.50
N SER A 234 24.81 -0.67 -0.31
CA SER A 234 26.14 -1.21 -0.01
C SER A 234 26.11 -1.94 1.33
N VAL A 235 27.21 -2.59 1.71
CA VAL A 235 27.30 -3.29 3.00
C VAL A 235 27.05 -2.28 4.13
N ASP A 236 26.20 -2.64 5.10
CA ASP A 236 25.79 -1.81 6.23
C ASP A 236 25.00 -0.52 5.87
N GLU A 237 24.46 -0.46 4.65
CA GLU A 237 23.63 0.65 4.17
C GLU A 237 22.25 0.15 3.72
N GLN A 238 21.33 0.04 4.69
CA GLN A 238 19.95 -0.39 4.46
C GLN A 238 19.21 0.65 3.59
N ILE A 239 18.38 0.16 2.67
CA ILE A 239 17.44 0.99 1.93
C ILE A 239 16.15 1.12 2.72
N VAL A 240 15.76 2.36 3.02
CA VAL A 240 14.43 2.72 3.50
C VAL A 240 13.66 3.39 2.36
N GLU A 241 12.46 2.91 2.11
CA GLU A 241 11.55 3.46 1.10
C GLU A 241 10.61 4.48 1.74
N ILE A 242 10.62 5.70 1.22
CA ILE A 242 9.74 6.78 1.64
C ILE A 242 8.77 7.11 0.51
N THR A 243 7.47 6.94 0.75
CA THR A 243 6.44 7.32 -0.22
C THR A 243 6.10 8.78 -0.04
N VAL A 244 6.24 9.58 -1.10
CA VAL A 244 5.88 11.01 -1.10
C VAL A 244 4.81 11.31 -2.13
N ASN A 245 3.93 12.23 -1.77
CA ASN A 245 2.76 12.66 -2.53
C ASN A 245 2.84 14.17 -2.77
N ASN A 246 2.53 14.65 -3.97
CA ASN A 246 2.27 16.08 -4.16
C ASN A 246 0.76 16.34 -4.09
N VAL A 247 0.34 16.92 -2.97
CA VAL A 247 -1.05 17.27 -2.68
C VAL A 247 -1.38 18.73 -3.03
N GLY A 248 -0.38 19.51 -3.46
CA GLY A 248 -0.51 20.92 -3.81
C GLY A 248 -0.99 21.16 -5.24
N GLY A 249 -1.16 22.43 -5.59
CA GLY A 249 -1.65 22.87 -6.91
C GLY A 249 -0.56 23.01 -7.98
N GLU A 250 0.72 23.03 -7.61
CA GLU A 250 1.84 23.20 -8.53
C GLU A 250 2.82 22.03 -8.51
N CYS A 251 3.61 21.86 -9.57
CA CYS A 251 4.65 20.84 -9.59
C CYS A 251 5.88 21.27 -8.81
N VAL A 252 6.45 20.35 -8.03
CA VAL A 252 7.87 20.44 -7.66
C VAL A 252 8.67 20.38 -8.96
N ALA A 253 9.57 21.33 -9.18
CA ALA A 253 10.43 21.44 -10.35
C ALA A 253 11.72 22.18 -9.97
N GLY A 254 12.73 22.21 -10.84
CA GLY A 254 13.97 22.97 -10.58
C GLY A 254 15.01 22.18 -9.79
N ALA A 255 15.44 22.70 -8.65
CA ALA A 255 16.40 22.02 -7.78
C ALA A 255 15.76 20.78 -7.12
N GLY A 256 14.44 20.79 -6.97
CA GLY A 256 13.64 19.72 -6.40
C GLY A 256 13.65 19.73 -4.89
N VAL A 257 13.36 18.57 -4.30
CA VAL A 257 13.45 18.34 -2.86
C VAL A 257 14.42 17.20 -2.55
N THR A 258 15.14 17.36 -1.45
CA THR A 258 15.98 16.34 -0.83
C THR A 258 15.22 15.80 0.38
N ILE A 259 15.25 14.49 0.55
CA ILE A 259 14.56 13.78 1.62
C ILE A 259 15.61 13.02 2.42
N THR A 260 15.57 13.19 3.74
CA THR A 260 16.45 12.49 4.69
C THR A 260 15.61 11.88 5.81
N LEU A 261 16.17 10.87 6.48
CA LEU A 261 15.56 10.19 7.61
C LEU A 261 16.50 10.29 8.82
N ALA A 262 15.98 10.78 9.93
CA ALA A 262 16.74 10.88 11.18
C ALA A 262 15.99 10.17 12.31
N GLY A 263 16.71 9.57 13.24
CA GLY A 263 16.14 8.95 14.43
C GLY A 263 17.25 8.51 15.37
N GLU A 264 16.88 8.01 16.55
CA GLU A 264 17.86 7.50 17.51
C GLU A 264 18.46 6.18 17.02
N GLY A 265 19.78 6.04 17.07
CA GLY A 265 20.47 4.79 16.73
C GLY A 265 20.71 4.52 15.24
N PHE A 266 20.38 5.46 14.34
CA PHE A 266 20.71 5.38 12.92
C PHE A 266 20.87 6.76 12.28
N GLU A 267 21.59 6.83 11.15
CA GLU A 267 21.84 8.06 10.40
C GLU A 267 21.61 7.85 8.90
N THR A 268 21.17 8.90 8.19
CA THR A 268 21.10 8.89 6.72
C THR A 268 22.51 8.98 6.13
N THR A 269 22.88 7.99 5.31
CA THR A 269 24.12 7.99 4.51
C THR A 269 23.88 8.48 3.08
N THR A 270 22.76 8.08 2.47
CA THR A 270 22.40 8.44 1.10
C THR A 270 21.02 9.11 1.07
N PRO A 271 20.95 10.44 0.96
CA PRO A 271 19.70 11.18 0.84
C PRO A 271 18.93 10.83 -0.44
N GLY A 272 17.61 10.83 -0.35
CA GLY A 272 16.72 10.70 -1.50
C GLY A 272 16.50 12.04 -2.20
N THR A 273 16.33 12.05 -3.53
CA THR A 273 16.04 13.30 -4.26
C THR A 273 14.86 13.16 -5.23
N VAL A 274 14.03 14.19 -5.29
CA VAL A 274 12.88 14.29 -6.20
C VAL A 274 12.98 15.59 -6.98
N LYS A 275 13.32 15.49 -8.27
CA LYS A 275 13.45 16.64 -9.18
C LYS A 275 12.13 17.13 -9.75
N ARG A 276 11.16 16.24 -9.90
CA ARG A 276 9.83 16.57 -10.42
C ARG A 276 8.77 15.71 -9.76
N LEU A 277 7.72 16.34 -9.25
CA LEU A 277 6.54 15.71 -8.67
C LEU A 277 5.36 16.67 -8.88
N CYS A 278 4.45 16.36 -9.79
CA CYS A 278 3.30 17.20 -10.13
C CYS A 278 2.07 16.89 -9.28
N PRO A 279 1.05 17.76 -9.24
CA PRO A 279 -0.18 17.52 -8.47
C PRO A 279 -0.77 16.13 -8.77
N GLY A 280 -1.03 15.34 -7.73
CA GLY A 280 -1.51 13.96 -7.85
C GLY A 280 -0.42 12.91 -8.09
N ASP A 281 0.84 13.30 -8.32
CA ASP A 281 1.93 12.35 -8.44
C ASP A 281 2.30 11.79 -7.06
N GLN A 282 2.53 10.48 -7.03
CA GLN A 282 3.12 9.75 -5.92
C GLN A 282 4.45 9.14 -6.38
N LYS A 283 5.44 9.11 -5.48
CA LYS A 283 6.72 8.48 -5.75
C LYS A 283 7.30 7.81 -4.52
N ILE A 284 7.83 6.61 -4.70
CA ILE A 284 8.69 5.96 -3.70
C ILE A 284 10.12 6.46 -3.89
N VAL A 285 10.70 7.01 -2.83
CA VAL A 285 12.06 7.55 -2.76
C VAL A 285 12.88 6.64 -1.86
N LYS A 286 14.05 6.22 -2.34
CA LYS A 286 14.94 5.30 -1.62
C LYS A 286 16.02 6.10 -0.92
N ILE A 287 16.20 5.84 0.38
CA ILE A 287 17.18 6.49 1.25
C ILE A 287 18.09 5.42 1.83
N GLY A 288 19.39 5.67 1.83
CA GLY A 288 20.38 4.83 2.50
C GLY A 288 20.51 5.24 3.96
N VAL A 289 20.41 4.29 4.87
CA VAL A 289 20.62 4.49 6.32
C VAL A 289 21.63 3.50 6.86
N THR A 290 22.40 3.93 7.86
CA THR A 290 23.29 3.06 8.63
C THR A 290 22.93 3.13 10.11
N GLY A 291 23.15 2.03 10.82
CA GLY A 291 22.68 1.84 12.19
C GLY A 291 21.65 0.72 12.29
N SER A 292 21.51 0.15 13.47
CA SER A 292 20.63 -0.98 13.76
C SER A 292 20.21 -0.91 15.22
N PRO A 293 19.27 -0.03 15.59
CA PRO A 293 18.75 0.00 16.95
C PRO A 293 18.13 -1.35 17.33
N ASP A 294 18.29 -1.77 18.59
CA ASP A 294 17.78 -3.06 19.08
C ASP A 294 16.24 -3.13 19.17
N VAL A 295 15.57 -1.98 19.11
CA VAL A 295 14.12 -1.82 19.23
C VAL A 295 13.61 -0.87 18.14
N PRO A 296 12.32 -0.96 17.74
CA PRO A 296 11.70 0.04 16.88
C PRO A 296 11.86 1.45 17.45
N VAL A 297 12.11 2.43 16.59
CA VAL A 297 12.41 3.81 16.97
C VAL A 297 11.48 4.80 16.30
N ASN A 298 11.37 6.00 16.89
CA ASN A 298 10.74 7.13 16.23
C ASN A 298 11.68 7.68 15.17
N ALA A 299 11.18 7.85 13.96
CA ALA A 299 11.91 8.41 12.84
C ALA A 299 11.26 9.72 12.36
N THR A 300 12.08 10.70 12.04
CA THR A 300 11.69 11.97 11.45
C THR A 300 12.16 12.03 10.01
N VAL A 301 11.21 12.15 9.09
CA VAL A 301 11.49 12.44 7.68
C VAL A 301 11.62 13.94 7.52
N VAL A 302 12.74 14.40 6.97
CA VAL A 302 12.95 15.82 6.65
C VAL A 302 12.93 15.97 5.13
N VAL A 303 11.99 16.77 4.64
CA VAL A 303 11.90 17.18 3.23
C VAL A 303 12.38 18.63 3.15
N GLU A 304 13.42 18.90 2.37
CA GLU A 304 14.02 20.23 2.23
C GLU A 304 14.31 20.56 0.77
N GLY A 305 14.05 21.80 0.34
CA GLY A 305 14.36 22.28 -1.00
C GLY A 305 13.38 23.35 -1.47
N ASP A 306 12.92 23.22 -2.71
CA ASP A 306 12.08 24.24 -3.37
C ASP A 306 10.70 24.45 -2.72
N THR A 307 10.27 23.54 -1.83
CA THR A 307 9.01 23.64 -1.06
C THR A 307 9.22 24.07 0.39
N GLY A 308 10.42 24.57 0.71
CA GLY A 308 10.84 24.86 2.08
C GLY A 308 11.26 23.60 2.83
N ARG A 309 11.40 23.73 4.16
CA ARG A 309 11.75 22.61 5.05
C ARG A 309 10.50 22.14 5.81
N GLN A 310 10.19 20.86 5.68
CA GLN A 310 9.06 20.19 6.33
C GLN A 310 9.54 18.93 7.05
N THR A 311 8.89 18.59 8.16
CA THR A 311 9.24 17.43 8.99
C THR A 311 8.00 16.59 9.29
N PHE A 312 8.15 15.27 9.18
CA PHE A 312 7.09 14.29 9.40
C PHE A 312 7.60 13.22 10.37
N GLU A 313 6.83 12.91 11.39
CA GLU A 313 7.21 11.94 12.42
C GLU A 313 6.50 10.61 12.19
N PHE A 314 7.22 9.51 12.38
CA PHE A 314 6.73 8.15 12.29
C PHE A 314 7.21 7.38 13.52
N SER A 315 6.30 6.68 14.20
CA SER A 315 6.66 5.80 15.31
C SER A 315 6.91 4.38 14.83
N ASP A 316 7.52 3.57 15.69
CA ASP A 316 7.64 2.11 15.52
C ASP A 316 8.33 1.68 14.22
N VAL A 317 9.37 2.42 13.81
CA VAL A 317 10.14 2.12 12.60
C VAL A 317 11.27 1.13 12.91
N GLU A 318 11.20 -0.07 12.32
CA GLU A 318 12.21 -1.13 12.44
C GLU A 318 13.40 -0.87 11.49
N ILE A 319 14.44 -0.17 11.97
CA ILE A 319 15.69 0.05 11.24
C ILE A 319 16.69 -1.07 11.55
N GLY A 320 17.40 -1.53 10.53
CA GLY A 320 18.38 -2.62 10.61
C GLY A 320 18.06 -3.76 9.65
N LEU A 321 19.13 -4.40 9.17
CA LEU A 321 19.02 -5.67 8.45
C LEU A 321 18.88 -6.80 9.47
N THR A 322 17.95 -7.72 9.22
CA THR A 322 17.72 -8.87 10.09
C THR A 322 18.40 -10.11 9.55
N ASP A 323 18.90 -10.96 10.43
CA ASP A 323 19.37 -12.28 10.05
C ASP A 323 18.25 -13.11 9.41
N TRP A 324 18.66 -13.94 8.46
CA TRP A 324 17.74 -14.87 7.81
C TRP A 324 17.30 -15.97 8.79
N THR A 325 16.00 -16.26 8.79
CA THR A 325 15.43 -17.39 9.53
C THR A 325 14.44 -18.16 8.66
N SER A 326 14.06 -19.35 9.10
CA SER A 326 13.03 -20.16 8.43
C SER A 326 11.59 -19.70 8.71
N ASP A 327 11.41 -18.68 9.55
CA ASP A 327 10.09 -18.19 9.93
C ASP A 327 9.44 -17.46 8.75
N LEU A 328 8.15 -17.75 8.52
CA LEU A 328 7.42 -17.21 7.36
C LEU A 328 7.46 -15.68 7.31
N ASP A 329 7.34 -15.01 8.46
CA ASP A 329 7.38 -13.55 8.56
C ASP A 329 8.75 -12.95 8.20
N ASN A 330 9.84 -13.70 8.40
CA ASN A 330 11.19 -13.28 8.00
C ASN A 330 11.38 -13.50 6.50
N LEU A 331 11.06 -14.70 6.00
CA LEU A 331 11.11 -15.05 4.57
C LEU A 331 10.29 -14.07 3.72
N ALA A 332 9.12 -13.69 4.24
CA ALA A 332 8.21 -12.72 3.68
C ALA A 332 8.78 -11.30 3.47
N ARG A 333 9.87 -10.93 4.15
CA ARG A 333 10.49 -9.60 4.05
C ARG A 333 11.57 -9.53 2.95
N HIS A 334 11.98 -10.67 2.39
CA HIS A 334 12.98 -10.69 1.33
C HIS A 334 12.37 -10.27 -0.01
N GLU A 335 13.03 -9.32 -0.66
CA GLU A 335 12.63 -8.75 -1.94
C GLU A 335 13.77 -8.88 -2.94
N SER A 336 13.43 -8.76 -4.23
CA SER A 336 14.45 -8.65 -5.28
C SER A 336 15.38 -7.46 -4.98
N PRO A 337 16.71 -7.63 -5.17
CA PRO A 337 17.67 -6.58 -4.87
C PRO A 337 17.45 -5.36 -5.75
N GLU A 338 17.90 -4.19 -5.29
CA GLU A 338 17.57 -2.93 -5.93
C GLU A 338 18.02 -2.85 -7.40
N TRP A 339 19.20 -3.39 -7.72
CA TRP A 339 19.71 -3.42 -9.08
C TRP A 339 18.80 -4.21 -10.04
N PHE A 340 18.06 -5.21 -9.55
CA PHE A 340 17.15 -6.03 -10.37
C PHE A 340 15.96 -5.21 -10.84
N ASN A 341 15.44 -4.30 -10.01
CA ASN A 341 14.33 -3.42 -10.36
C ASN A 341 14.71 -2.37 -11.43
N GLY A 342 15.98 -1.97 -11.46
CA GLY A 342 16.53 -1.09 -12.50
C GLY A 342 16.94 -1.82 -13.77
N ALA A 343 17.03 -3.16 -13.73
CA ALA A 343 17.41 -3.95 -14.88
C ALA A 343 16.28 -3.94 -15.91
N LYS A 344 16.49 -3.22 -17.01
CA LYS A 344 15.68 -3.40 -18.21
C LYS A 344 16.10 -4.75 -18.80
N PHE A 345 15.34 -5.81 -18.54
CA PHE A 345 15.42 -7.00 -19.36
C PHE A 345 15.05 -6.61 -20.78
N GLY A 346 16.05 -6.38 -21.62
CA GLY A 346 15.87 -6.48 -23.05
C GLY A 346 15.38 -7.90 -23.31
N ILE A 347 14.25 -8.05 -23.98
CA ILE A 347 13.76 -9.35 -24.44
C ILE A 347 14.92 -10.07 -25.12
N PHE A 348 15.41 -11.16 -24.53
CA PHE A 348 16.41 -12.05 -25.14
C PHE A 348 15.73 -13.20 -25.89
N ILE A 349 14.44 -13.08 -26.17
CA ILE A 349 13.73 -14.02 -27.03
C ILE A 349 13.94 -13.59 -28.48
N HIS A 350 14.94 -14.18 -29.13
CA HIS A 350 15.07 -14.15 -30.59
C HIS A 350 14.53 -15.47 -31.15
N TRP A 351 13.22 -15.55 -31.40
CA TRP A 351 12.71 -16.55 -32.35
C TRP A 351 13.11 -16.05 -33.74
N GLY A 352 14.32 -16.40 -34.16
CA GLY A 352 14.71 -16.21 -35.56
C GLY A 352 13.82 -17.07 -36.46
N VAL A 353 13.76 -16.76 -37.76
CA VAL A 353 12.98 -17.52 -38.77
C VAL A 353 13.40 -19.00 -38.85
N TYR A 354 14.54 -19.35 -38.22
CA TYR A 354 15.11 -20.70 -38.14
C TYR A 354 15.16 -21.29 -36.72
N ALA A 355 14.50 -20.67 -35.73
CA ALA A 355 14.42 -21.23 -34.40
C ALA A 355 13.52 -22.47 -34.40
N VAL A 356 14.07 -23.62 -34.01
CA VAL A 356 13.33 -24.88 -33.80
C VAL A 356 13.30 -25.16 -32.30
N THR A 357 12.17 -25.65 -31.81
CA THR A 357 11.94 -25.95 -30.39
C THR A 357 12.83 -27.10 -29.95
N GLY A 358 13.51 -26.96 -28.81
CA GLY A 358 14.17 -28.09 -28.15
C GLY A 358 13.12 -29.04 -27.59
N TRP A 359 13.30 -30.34 -27.79
CA TRP A 359 12.43 -31.39 -27.26
C TRP A 359 13.13 -32.12 -26.12
N GLY A 360 12.45 -32.25 -24.98
CA GLY A 360 12.95 -32.96 -23.79
C GLY A 360 12.62 -34.45 -23.87
N ASN A 361 13.59 -35.31 -23.54
CA ASN A 361 13.49 -36.74 -23.77
C ASN A 361 12.70 -37.44 -22.64
N SER A 362 11.41 -37.68 -22.86
CA SER A 362 10.60 -38.58 -22.03
C SER A 362 9.66 -39.42 -22.91
N THR A 363 10.11 -40.61 -23.28
CA THR A 363 9.26 -41.60 -23.96
C THR A 363 8.09 -41.99 -23.03
N PRO A 364 6.83 -42.12 -23.50
CA PRO A 364 6.37 -42.12 -24.89
C PRO A 364 5.79 -40.78 -25.41
N HIS A 365 5.91 -39.66 -24.68
CA HIS A 365 5.40 -38.35 -25.11
C HIS A 365 6.47 -37.28 -24.92
N GLU A 366 7.04 -36.79 -26.03
CA GLU A 366 7.96 -35.66 -26.03
C GLU A 366 7.21 -34.38 -25.59
N SER A 367 7.73 -33.70 -24.58
CA SER A 367 7.29 -32.36 -24.18
C SER A 367 8.32 -31.32 -24.61
N TYR A 368 7.87 -30.06 -24.73
CA TYR A 368 8.77 -28.94 -24.91
C TYR A 368 9.87 -28.97 -23.82
N ALA A 369 11.14 -28.84 -24.24
CA ALA A 369 12.23 -28.76 -23.28
C ALA A 369 12.13 -27.44 -22.51
N GLU A 370 12.02 -27.54 -21.19
CA GLU A 370 12.23 -26.41 -20.28
C GLU A 370 13.74 -26.14 -20.17
N TRP A 371 14.14 -24.89 -19.92
CA TRP A 371 15.55 -24.45 -19.92
C TRP A 371 16.44 -25.16 -18.89
N PHE A 372 15.83 -25.89 -17.96
CA PHE A 372 16.51 -26.72 -16.99
C PHE A 372 16.09 -28.17 -17.25
N TRP A 373 17.01 -28.95 -17.81
CA TRP A 373 16.95 -30.40 -17.83
C TRP A 373 17.94 -30.97 -16.82
#